data_AF-A0A9Q0DVI9-F1
#
_entry.id   AF-A0A9Q0DVI9-F1
#
_cell.length_a   1.000
_cell.length_b   1.000
_cell.length_c   1.000
_cell.angle_alpha   90.00
_cell.angle_beta   90.00
_cell.angle_gamma   90.00
#
_symmetry.space_group_name_H-M   'P 1'
#
loop_
_entity.id
_entity.type
_entity.pdbx_description
1 polymer ?
#
loop_
_entity_poly.entity_id
_entity_poly.type
_entity_poly.pdbx_seq_one_letter_code
_entity_poly.pdbx_strand_id
1 'polypeptide(L)' 'RDECASGQSSCDENGICTNTLRGQLCTCKPGYVGNGTTCRGEASPPPPPAFQSAPP' A
#
# COMPACT_ATOMS: atom_id res chain seq x y z
N ARG A 1 -8.61 7.46 18.77
CA ARG A 1 -7.80 6.23 18.87
C ARG A 1 -7.06 6.15 17.56
N ASP A 2 -5.91 6.80 17.52
CA ASP A 2 -5.09 6.92 16.32
C ASP A 2 -4.06 5.81 16.40
N GLU A 3 -4.47 4.61 16.01
CA GLU A 3 -3.62 3.42 16.00
C GLU A 3 -2.32 3.65 15.23
N CYS A 4 -2.40 4.55 14.24
CA CYS A 4 -1.29 5.04 13.44
C CYS A 4 -0.32 5.94 14.21
N ALA A 5 -0.82 6.79 15.12
CA ALA A 5 -0.03 7.74 15.89
C ALA A 5 0.52 7.13 17.20
N SER A 6 -0.09 6.04 17.70
CA SER A 6 0.39 5.33 18.88
C SER A 6 1.67 4.51 18.64
N GLY A 7 2.27 4.56 17.45
CA GLY A 7 3.48 3.77 17.12
C GLY A 7 3.25 2.26 17.10
N GLN A 8 1.99 1.84 17.27
CA GLN A 8 1.52 0.46 17.21
C GLN A 8 0.99 0.14 15.81
N SER A 9 1.40 0.92 14.81
CA SER A 9 1.13 0.67 13.41
C SER A 9 1.84 -0.63 13.03
N SER A 10 1.14 -1.76 13.09
CA SER A 10 1.60 -3.05 12.54
C SER A 10 1.79 -3.03 11.03
N CYS A 11 1.70 -1.85 10.40
CA CYS A 11 2.04 -1.66 9.00
C CYS A 11 3.54 -1.90 8.81
N ASP A 12 3.90 -2.40 7.64
CA ASP A 12 5.29 -2.61 7.23
C ASP A 12 6.04 -1.26 7.15
N GLU A 13 7.38 -1.27 7.21
CA GLU A 13 8.21 -0.06 6.97
C GLU A 13 7.97 0.56 5.57
N ASN A 14 7.56 -0.29 4.62
CA ASN A 14 7.15 0.09 3.27
C ASN A 14 5.63 0.23 3.12
N GLY A 15 4.89 0.19 4.23
CA GLY A 15 3.45 0.45 4.32
C GLY A 15 3.15 1.91 4.65
N ILE A 16 2.05 2.42 4.08
CA ILE A 16 1.43 3.70 4.41
C ILE A 16 0.23 3.40 5.31
N CYS A 17 0.31 3.87 6.54
CA CYS A 17 -0.76 3.78 7.51
C CYS A 17 -1.70 4.99 7.35
N THR A 18 -2.99 4.71 7.13
CA THR A 18 -4.03 5.74 6.99
C THR A 18 -5.10 5.50 8.04
N ASN A 19 -5.39 6.50 8.86
CA ASN A 19 -6.49 6.41 9.82
C ASN A 19 -7.82 6.61 9.08
N THR A 20 -8.71 5.64 9.15
CA THR A 20 -10.04 5.68 8.52
C THR A 20 -11.13 5.68 9.58
N LEU A 21 -12.33 6.14 9.21
CA LEU A 21 -13.50 6.20 10.11
C LEU A 21 -13.86 4.85 10.76
N ARG A 22 -13.43 3.71 10.18
CA ARG A 22 -13.68 2.36 10.73
C ARG A 22 -12.46 1.71 11.38
N GLY A 23 -11.30 2.38 11.42
CA GLY A 23 -10.06 1.83 11.97
C GLY A 23 -8.84 2.23 11.15
N GLN A 24 -7.70 1.58 11.36
CA GLN A 24 -6.50 1.82 10.54
C GLN A 24 -6.54 1.01 9.23
N LEU A 25 -6.03 1.60 8.16
CA LEU A 25 -5.78 0.93 6.90
C LEU A 25 -4.27 1.00 6.59
N CYS A 26 -3.63 -0.16 6.42
CA CYS A 26 -2.25 -0.24 5.92
C CYS A 26 -2.29 -0.50 4.41
N THR A 27 -1.63 0.33 3.62
CA THR A 27 -1.52 0.15 2.16
C THR A 27 -0.05 0.19 1.77
N CYS A 28 0.46 -0.76 0.98
CA CYS A 28 1.86 -0.71 0.56
C CYS A 28 2.16 0.51 -0.31
N LYS A 29 3.39 1.04 -0.20
CA LYS A 29 3.88 2.12 -1.06
C LYS A 29 3.81 1.70 -2.53
N PRO A 30 3.65 2.65 -3.46
CA PRO A 30 3.70 2.34 -4.89
C PRO A 30 5.03 1.63 -5.24
N GLY A 31 4.95 0.51 -5.96
CA GLY A 31 6.09 -0.37 -6.23
C GLY A 31 6.32 -1.48 -5.18
N TYR A 32 5.50 -1.53 -4.13
CA TYR A 32 5.51 -2.59 -3.14
C TYR A 32 4.15 -3.28 -3.11
N VAL A 33 4.17 -4.60 -2.97
CA VAL A 33 2.94 -5.41 -2.90
C VAL A 33 2.90 -6.23 -1.62
N GLY A 34 1.68 -6.43 -1.14
CA GLY A 34 1.40 -7.21 0.05
C GLY A 34 0.15 -6.73 0.77
N ASN A 35 0.03 -7.08 2.04
CA ASN A 35 -1.16 -6.80 2.86
C ASN A 35 -1.07 -5.47 3.64
N GLY A 36 -0.12 -4.61 3.32
CA GLY A 36 0.13 -3.35 4.03
C GLY A 36 0.90 -3.52 5.36
N THR A 37 0.73 -4.65 6.05
CA THR A 37 1.52 -5.09 7.22
C THR A 37 2.77 -5.86 6.85
N THR A 38 2.83 -6.37 5.63
CA THR A 38 4.03 -6.97 5.05
C THR A 38 4.07 -6.54 3.61
N CYS A 39 5.01 -5.66 3.29
CA CYS A 39 5.16 -5.08 1.96
C CYS A 39 6.49 -5.58 1.39
N ARG A 40 6.42 -6.42 0.37
CA ARG A 40 7.61 -6.86 -0.35
C ARG A 40 7.85 -5.90 -1.49
N GLY A 41 9.10 -5.43 -1.59
CA GLY A 41 9.54 -4.65 -2.74
C GLY A 41 9.41 -5.51 -3.98
N GLU A 42 8.42 -5.20 -4.80
CA GLU A 42 8.48 -5.66 -6.18
C GLU A 42 9.55 -4.81 -6.83
N ALA A 43 10.77 -5.36 -6.93
CA ALA A 43 11.82 -4.86 -7.81
C ALA A 43 11.39 -5.07 -9.27
N SER A 44 10.19 -4.62 -9.62
CA SER A 44 9.55 -4.77 -10.91
C SER A 44 8.90 -3.44 -11.19
N PRO A 45 9.35 -2.69 -12.21
CA PRO A 45 8.72 -1.44 -12.60
C PRO A 45 7.21 -1.70 -12.72
N PRO A 46 6.35 -0.75 -12.32
CA PRO A 46 4.91 -0.94 -12.40
C PRO A 46 4.59 -1.47 -13.80
N PRO A 47 3.74 -2.50 -13.96
CA PRO A 47 3.28 -2.87 -15.28
C PRO A 47 2.81 -1.57 -15.92
N PRO A 48 3.30 -1.20 -17.12
CA PRO A 48 2.86 0.01 -17.76
C PRO A 48 1.34 0.01 -17.69
N PRO A 49 0.69 1.15 -17.40
CA PRO A 49 -0.76 1.21 -17.47
C PRO A 49 -1.09 0.54 -18.80
N ALA A 50 -1.86 -0.54 -18.76
CA ALA A 50 -2.38 -1.11 -19.97
C ALA A 50 -3.16 0.05 -20.57
N PHE A 51 -2.51 0.78 -21.48
CA PHE A 51 -3.18 1.49 -22.54
C PHE A 51 -4.01 0.36 -23.08
N GLN A 52 -5.28 0.35 -22.69
CA GLN A 52 -6.29 -0.40 -23.38
C GLN A 52 -6.24 0.26 -24.75
N SER A 53 -5.33 -0.25 -25.59
CA SER A 53 -5.46 -0.23 -27.02
C SER A 53 -6.77 -0.96 -27.22
N ALA A 54 -7.87 -0.22 -27.09
CA ALA A 54 -9.07 -0.51 -27.81
C ALA A 54 -8.62 -0.36 -29.27
N PRO A 55 -8.43 -1.47 -30.00
CA PRO A 55 -8.19 -1.40 -31.44
C PRO A 55 -9.40 -0.73 -32.14
N PRO A 56 -9.23 -0.25 -33.37
CA PRO A 56 -9.77 1.02 -33.89
C PRO A 56 -11.30 1.14 -33.96
#